data_AF-A0A2I1HIE8-F1
#
_entry.id   AF-A0A2I1HIE8-F1
#
_cell.length_a   1.000
_cell.length_b   1.000
_cell.length_c   1.000
_cell.angle_alpha   90.00
_cell.angle_beta   90.00
_cell.angle_gamma   90.00
#
_symmetry.space_group_name_H-M   'P 1'
#
loop_
_entity.id
_entity.type
_entity.pdbx_description
1 polymer ?
#
loop_
_entity_poly.entity_id
_entity_poly.type
_entity_poly.pdbx_seq_one_letter_code
_entity_poly.pdbx_strand_id
1 'polypeptide(L)'
;MVRANSNWYGQPIFDNISINMDSSEIEDYTTYDGLCFGKISSFNEAFYLALVRWYDYKYKNRLNLYDCSCIKLTSQYEFIPVDSVVKPIYIIP
;
A
#
# COMPACT_ATOMS: atom_id res chain seq x y z
N MET A 1 7.64 -17.96 23.06
CA MET A 1 7.91 -16.71 22.31
C MET A 1 7.61 -17.00 20.85
N VAL A 2 6.46 -16.55 20.35
CA VAL A 2 6.06 -16.76 18.96
C VAL A 2 6.57 -15.55 18.18
N ARG A 3 7.55 -15.77 17.30
CA ARG A 3 7.88 -14.78 16.27
C ARG A 3 6.83 -14.94 15.17
N ALA A 4 6.14 -13.86 14.82
CA ALA A 4 5.33 -13.85 13.61
C ALA A 4 6.28 -14.06 12.42
N ASN A 5 6.26 -15.25 11.83
CA ASN A 5 6.84 -15.44 10.52
C ASN A 5 5.89 -14.79 9.52
N SER A 6 6.42 -13.94 8.67
CA SER A 6 5.71 -13.12 7.70
C SER A 6 5.17 -13.91 6.50
N ASN A 7 4.72 -15.15 6.72
CA ASN A 7 4.11 -16.04 5.71
C ASN A 7 2.80 -15.49 5.09
N TRP A 8 2.47 -14.23 5.35
CA TRP A 8 1.40 -13.47 4.72
C TRP A 8 1.80 -12.93 3.34
N TYR A 9 3.10 -12.82 3.05
CA TYR A 9 3.59 -12.40 1.74
C TYR A 9 3.18 -13.44 0.67
N GLY A 10 2.32 -13.03 -0.27
CA GLY A 10 1.81 -13.87 -1.35
C GLY A 10 0.39 -14.41 -1.13
N GLN A 11 -0.27 -14.08 -0.01
CA GLN A 11 -1.71 -14.33 0.11
C GLN A 11 -2.50 -13.17 -0.51
N PRO A 12 -3.40 -13.42 -1.48
CA PRO A 12 -4.07 -12.37 -2.25
C PRO A 12 -4.80 -11.32 -1.41
N ILE A 13 -5.24 -11.72 -0.22
CA ILE A 13 -5.96 -10.89 0.75
C ILE A 13 -5.04 -10.06 1.65
N PHE A 14 -3.78 -10.46 1.82
CA PHE A 14 -2.77 -9.82 2.67
C PHE A 14 -1.64 -9.13 1.88
N ASP A 15 -1.68 -9.18 0.54
CA ASP A 15 -0.71 -8.47 -0.30
C ASP A 15 -1.02 -6.97 -0.43
N ASN A 16 -2.22 -6.54 -0.05
CA ASN A 16 -2.58 -5.12 -0.05
C ASN A 16 -2.11 -4.49 1.26
N ILE A 17 -1.45 -3.36 1.17
CA ILE A 17 -0.78 -2.69 2.28
C ILE A 17 -1.05 -1.19 2.27
N SER A 18 -0.98 -0.61 3.46
CA SER A 18 -0.86 0.84 3.64
C SER A 18 0.61 1.20 3.87
N ILE A 19 1.03 2.30 3.26
CA ILE A 19 2.42 2.73 3.18
C ILE A 19 2.47 4.16 3.67
N ASN A 20 3.38 4.43 4.60
CA ASN A 20 3.63 5.78 5.08
C ASN A 20 4.45 6.53 4.03
N MET A 21 3.94 7.66 3.55
CA MET A 21 4.72 8.52 2.64
C MET A 21 5.71 9.36 3.43
N ASP A 22 6.81 9.73 2.79
CA ASP A 22 7.68 10.73 3.35
C ASP A 22 6.92 12.06 3.49
N SER A 23 7.07 12.72 4.64
CA SER A 23 6.41 13.99 4.92
C SER A 23 6.74 15.10 3.92
N SER A 24 7.88 15.01 3.24
CA SER A 24 8.29 15.97 2.21
C SER A 24 7.61 15.75 0.86
N GLU A 25 7.08 14.55 0.62
CA GLU A 25 6.46 14.15 -0.65
C GLU A 25 4.93 14.05 -0.53
N ILE A 26 4.38 14.09 0.68
CA ILE A 26 2.95 13.86 0.95
C ILE A 26 2.01 14.79 0.16
N GLU A 27 2.45 16.00 -0.17
CA GLU A 27 1.65 16.99 -0.91
C GLU A 27 1.58 16.69 -2.42
N ASP A 28 2.52 15.90 -2.94
CA ASP A 28 2.56 15.53 -4.36
C ASP A 28 1.61 14.37 -4.71
N TYR A 29 1.08 13.68 -3.68
CA TYR A 29 0.25 12.49 -3.84
C TYR A 29 -1.12 12.64 -3.18
N THR A 30 -2.12 11.95 -3.74
CA THR A 30 -3.42 11.83 -3.07
C THR A 30 -3.31 10.77 -1.97
N THR A 31 -3.35 11.20 -0.71
CA THR A 31 -3.20 10.33 0.46
C THR A 31 -4.48 10.27 1.30
N TYR A 32 -4.65 9.20 2.09
CA TYR A 32 -5.64 9.14 3.16
C TYR A 32 -4.90 9.24 4.49
N ASP A 33 -5.06 10.37 5.19
CA ASP A 33 -4.38 10.59 6.48
C ASP A 33 -2.84 10.35 6.39
N GLY A 34 -2.25 10.80 5.28
CA GLY A 34 -0.82 10.61 4.97
C GLY A 34 -0.40 9.22 4.52
N LEU A 35 -1.35 8.30 4.37
CA LEU A 35 -1.09 6.95 3.86
C LEU A 35 -1.42 6.82 2.38
N CYS A 36 -0.54 6.11 1.67
CA CYS A 36 -0.81 5.57 0.34
C CYS A 36 -1.11 4.07 0.43
N PHE A 37 -1.76 3.54 -0.60
CA PHE A 37 -2.11 2.12 -0.67
C PHE A 37 -1.38 1.45 -1.82
N GLY A 38 -0.88 0.24 -1.56
CA GLY A 38 -0.14 -0.53 -2.54
C GLY A 38 -0.48 -2.01 -2.47
N LYS A 39 -0.19 -2.75 -3.55
CA LYS A 39 -0.20 -4.20 -3.57
C LYS A 39 1.22 -4.71 -3.77
N ILE A 40 1.69 -5.56 -2.87
CA ILE A 40 2.98 -6.23 -2.99
C ILE A 40 2.92 -7.16 -4.21
N SER A 41 3.85 -6.95 -5.14
CA SER A 41 4.02 -7.79 -6.33
C SER A 41 5.16 -8.79 -6.14
N SER A 42 6.23 -8.40 -5.44
CA SER A 42 7.35 -9.26 -5.10
C SER A 42 8.14 -8.66 -3.93
N PHE A 43 9.00 -9.49 -3.33
CA PHE A 43 9.87 -9.08 -2.23
C PHE A 43 11.31 -9.47 -2.57
N ASN A 44 12.24 -8.57 -2.25
CA ASN A 44 13.67 -8.78 -2.39
C ASN A 44 14.32 -8.87 -1.00
N GLU A 45 14.59 -10.10 -0.55
CA GLU A 45 15.17 -10.37 0.76
C GLU A 45 16.56 -9.76 0.95
N ALA A 46 17.37 -9.71 -0.10
CA ALA A 46 18.75 -9.24 -0.01
C ALA A 46 18.85 -7.75 0.34
N PHE A 47 17.86 -6.96 -0.10
CA PHE A 47 17.81 -5.52 0.12
C PHE A 47 16.67 -5.09 1.07
N TYR A 48 15.88 -6.05 1.55
CA TYR A 48 14.70 -5.80 2.37
C TYR A 48 13.73 -4.78 1.72
N LEU A 49 13.53 -4.92 0.41
CA LEU A 49 12.66 -4.05 -0.41
C LEU A 49 11.46 -4.83 -0.95
N ALA A 50 10.28 -4.21 -0.93
CA ALA A 50 9.08 -4.73 -1.58
C ALA A 50 8.83 -4.01 -2.90
N LEU A 51 8.61 -4.75 -3.99
CA LEU A 51 8.07 -4.20 -5.21
C LEU A 51 6.57 -4.01 -5.02
N VAL A 52 6.12 -2.77 -5.02
CA VAL A 52 4.74 -2.38 -4.81
C VAL A 52 4.14 -1.87 -6.10
N ARG A 53 2.93 -2.32 -6.40
CA ARG A 53 2.05 -1.72 -7.40
C ARG A 53 1.06 -0.79 -6.71
N TRP A 54 1.02 0.47 -7.13
CA TRP A 54 0.25 1.49 -6.41
C TRP A 54 -1.26 1.44 -6.70
N TYR A 55 -2.04 1.83 -5.70
CA TYR A 55 -3.44 2.20 -5.86
C TYR A 55 -3.57 3.71 -6.00
N ASP A 56 -4.52 4.15 -6.82
CA ASP A 56 -4.91 5.55 -6.94
C ASP A 56 -6.43 5.68 -6.79
N TYR A 57 -6.88 6.86 -6.41
CA TYR A 57 -8.30 7.15 -6.28
C TYR A 57 -8.96 7.15 -7.65
N LYS A 58 -10.09 6.45 -7.75
CA LYS A 58 -10.92 6.47 -8.95
C LYS A 58 -11.52 7.87 -9.18
N TYR A 59 -11.81 8.60 -8.11
CA TYR A 59 -12.45 9.91 -8.15
C TYR A 59 -11.69 10.92 -7.28
N LYS A 60 -11.01 11.89 -7.91
CA LYS A 60 -10.24 12.93 -7.20
C LYS A 60 -11.09 13.85 -6.31
N ASN A 61 -12.36 14.05 -6.66
CA ASN A 61 -13.27 14.99 -5.97
C ASN A 61 -14.29 14.31 -5.04
N ARG A 62 -14.19 12.99 -4.81
CA ARG A 62 -15.10 12.26 -3.92
C ARG A 62 -14.30 11.32 -3.04
N LEU A 63 -13.50 11.89 -2.14
CA LEU A 63 -12.72 11.13 -1.18
C LEU A 63 -13.61 10.18 -0.35
N ASN A 64 -14.87 10.57 -0.08
CA ASN A 64 -15.78 9.81 0.77
C ASN A 64 -17.21 9.76 0.17
N LEU A 65 -17.47 8.84 -0.74
CA LEU A 65 -18.85 8.34 -0.88
C LEU A 65 -19.01 7.26 0.20
N TYR A 66 -19.72 7.59 1.27
CA TYR A 66 -19.95 6.70 2.43
C TYR A 66 -18.69 6.29 3.22
N ASP A 67 -17.70 7.18 3.36
CA ASP A 67 -16.40 6.90 4.01
C ASP A 67 -15.59 5.73 3.38
N CYS A 68 -15.98 5.28 2.18
CA CYS A 68 -15.27 4.26 1.41
C CYS A 68 -14.64 4.90 0.17
N SER A 69 -13.34 5.16 0.24
CA SER A 69 -12.58 5.65 -0.90
C SER A 69 -12.48 4.59 -2.00
N CYS A 70 -13.10 4.84 -3.15
CA CYS A 70 -12.97 3.95 -4.31
C CYS A 70 -11.57 4.07 -4.91
N ILE A 71 -10.74 3.05 -4.70
CA ILE A 71 -9.37 2.95 -5.25
C ILE A 71 -9.31 2.00 -6.45
N LYS A 72 -8.31 2.18 -7.31
CA LYS A 72 -8.00 1.34 -8.48
C LYS A 72 -6.50 1.04 -8.54
N LEU A 73 -6.13 -0.16 -8.96
CA LEU A 73 -4.73 -0.49 -9.26
C LEU A 73 -4.25 0.32 -10.47
N THR A 74 -3.10 0.98 -10.33
CA THR A 74 -2.44 1.71 -11.43
C THR A 74 -1.50 0.78 -12.20
N SER A 75 -0.78 1.29 -13.19
CA SER A 75 0.34 0.57 -13.83
C SER A 75 1.70 0.99 -13.25
N GLN A 76 1.72 1.74 -12.15
CA GLN A 76 2.95 2.23 -11.53
C GLN A 76 3.47 1.20 -10.53
N TYR A 77 4.77 0.94 -10.62
CA TYR A 77 5.48 0.00 -9.77
C TYR A 77 6.72 0.68 -9.21
N GLU A 78 7.03 0.40 -7.95
CA GLU A 78 8.18 0.97 -7.27
C GLU A 78 8.69 0.04 -6.18
N PHE A 79 10.00 0.08 -5.93
CA PHE A 79 10.58 -0.60 -4.77
C PHE A 79 10.55 0.34 -3.57
N ILE A 80 9.95 -0.12 -2.48
CA ILE A 80 9.95 0.61 -1.21
C ILE A 80 10.65 -0.21 -0.12
N PRO A 81 11.25 0.44 0.89
CA PRO A 81 11.66 -0.24 2.12
C PRO A 81 10.46 -0.92 2.78
N VAL A 82 10.65 -2.15 3.27
CA VAL A 82 9.58 -2.84 4.03
C VAL A 82 9.20 -2.05 5.29
N ASP A 83 10.12 -1.29 5.87
CA ASP A 83 9.86 -0.44 7.05
C ASP A 83 8.87 0.70 6.77
N SER A 84 8.66 1.07 5.51
CA SER A 84 7.63 2.05 5.12
C SER A 84 6.22 1.46 5.15
N VAL A 85 6.09 0.13 5.24
CA VAL A 85 4.80 -0.56 5.32
C VAL A 85 4.24 -0.46 6.73
N VAL A 86 3.05 0.14 6.86
CA VAL A 86 2.41 0.35 8.16
C VAL A 86 1.61 -0.89 8.58
N LYS A 87 0.73 -1.38 7.69
CA LYS A 87 -0.09 -2.57 7.95
C LYS A 87 -0.68 -3.15 6.66
N PRO A 88 -1.01 -4.45 6.65
CA PRO A 88 -1.92 -5.04 5.66
C PRO A 88 -3.29 -4.39 5.70
N ILE A 89 -3.95 -4.29 4.55
CA ILE A 89 -5.31 -3.79 4.40
C ILE A 89 -6.17 -4.79 3.64
N TYR A 90 -7.46 -4.78 3.92
CA TYR A 90 -8.45 -5.55 3.18
C TYR A 90 -9.19 -4.65 2.18
N ILE A 91 -9.18 -5.03 0.90
CA ILE A 91 -9.90 -4.31 -0.15
C ILE A 91 -11.12 -5.13 -0.54
N ILE A 92 -12.30 -4.52 -0.42
CA ILE A 92 -13.57 -5.09 -0.86
C ILE A 92 -13.74 -4.79 -2.35
N PRO A 93 -13.91 -5.80 -3.23
CA PRO A 93 -14.08 -5.63 -4.67
C PRO A 93 -15.37 -4.89 -5.07
#